data_AF-A0A6L3X6W0-F1
#
_entry.id   AF-A0A6L3X6W0-F1
#
_cell.length_a   1.000
_cell.length_b   1.000
_cell.length_c   1.000
_cell.angle_alpha   90.00
_cell.angle_beta   90.00
_cell.angle_gamma   90.00
#
_symmetry.space_group_name_H-M   'P 1'
#
loop_
_entity.id
_entity.type
_entity.pdbx_description
1 polymer ?
#
loop_
_entity_poly.entity_id
_entity_poly.type
_entity_poly.pdbx_seq_one_letter_code
_entity_poly.pdbx_strand_id
1 'polypeptide(L)'
;ILLAIAAELYWFARSLPWGMAAWGSGIAMAVGGGVIMALSAAVRRRGWPFRVWPALYACLAAIPVVVALVVLLVVTNLQDGVVYQQTWLPLVNPLEEGAAFALLGLVVFYREVDRYYPASFAQSRPWPAVVLMALGFWWLNGALLRALAWYGEVAWNWESLWHSRLIQTTFALFWMLCALVVMIRATRHASRQQWLGGAALLGVVMLKLMLVDSAGG
;
A
#
# COMPACT_ATOMS: atom_id res chain seq x y z
N ILE A 1 -1.70 -24.29 -9.60
CA ILE A 1 -2.72 -23.23 -9.75
C ILE A 1 -2.11 -21.84 -9.52
N LEU A 2 -1.62 -21.49 -8.32
CA LEU A 2 -1.03 -20.15 -8.08
C LEU A 2 0.12 -19.80 -9.03
N LEU A 3 1.04 -20.74 -9.28
CA LEU A 3 2.13 -20.54 -10.25
C LEU A 3 1.63 -20.40 -11.69
N ALA A 4 0.54 -21.09 -12.05
CA ALA A 4 -0.06 -20.98 -13.37
C ALA A 4 -0.71 -19.60 -13.55
N ILE A 5 -1.47 -19.14 -12.54
CA ILE A 5 -2.04 -17.79 -12.51
C ILE A 5 -0.94 -16.73 -12.57
N ALA A 6 0.16 -16.90 -11.82
CA ALA A 6 1.30 -15.98 -11.85
C ALA A 6 1.98 -15.96 -13.22
N ALA A 7 2.17 -17.13 -13.86
CA ALA A 7 2.74 -17.22 -15.20
C ALA A 7 1.83 -16.57 -16.24
N GLU A 8 0.53 -16.82 -16.16
CA GLU A 8 -0.48 -16.25 -17.07
C GLU A 8 -0.58 -14.72 -16.90
N LEU A 9 -0.58 -14.22 -15.67
CA LEU A 9 -0.46 -12.79 -15.37
C LEU A 9 0.82 -12.17 -15.93
N TYR A 10 1.95 -12.87 -15.82
CA TYR A 10 3.22 -12.39 -16.34
C TYR A 10 3.18 -12.28 -17.88
N TRP A 11 2.66 -13.31 -18.57
CA TRP A 11 2.51 -13.27 -20.01
C TRP A 11 1.50 -12.22 -20.47
N PHE A 12 0.38 -12.08 -19.76
CA PHE A 12 -0.62 -11.05 -20.02
C PHE A 12 -0.01 -9.65 -19.86
N ALA A 13 0.66 -9.37 -18.74
CA ALA A 13 1.32 -8.10 -18.50
C ALA A 13 2.38 -7.77 -19.56
N ARG A 14 3.08 -8.79 -20.09
CA ARG A 14 4.07 -8.63 -21.16
C ARG A 14 3.45 -8.42 -22.54
N SER A 15 2.23 -8.93 -22.76
CA SER A 15 1.47 -8.73 -23.99
C SER A 15 0.81 -7.35 -24.10
N LEU A 16 0.80 -6.58 -23.01
CA LEU A 16 0.21 -5.24 -23.00
C LEU A 16 0.98 -4.29 -23.93
N PRO A 17 0.26 -3.42 -24.68
CA PRO A 17 0.88 -2.40 -25.51
C PRO A 17 1.78 -1.45 -24.71
N TRP A 18 2.75 -0.84 -25.41
CA TRP A 18 3.63 0.17 -24.81
C TRP A 18 2.81 1.30 -24.16
N GLY A 19 3.14 1.67 -22.92
CA GLY A 19 2.39 2.66 -22.14
C GLY A 19 1.23 2.11 -21.29
N MET A 20 1.05 0.79 -21.19
CA MET A 20 0.03 0.15 -20.31
C MET A 20 0.62 -0.60 -19.11
N ALA A 21 1.86 -0.30 -18.71
CA ALA A 21 2.53 -0.97 -17.60
C ALA A 21 1.78 -0.85 -16.26
N ALA A 22 1.13 0.30 -16.00
CA ALA A 22 0.33 0.54 -14.80
C ALA A 22 -0.92 -0.36 -14.72
N TRP A 23 -1.48 -0.76 -15.86
CA TRP A 23 -2.56 -1.75 -15.92
C TRP A 23 -2.05 -3.15 -15.56
N GLY A 24 -0.86 -3.54 -16.06
CA GLY A 24 -0.26 -4.82 -15.73
C GLY A 24 0.00 -4.99 -14.23
N SER A 25 0.58 -3.96 -13.59
CA SER A 25 0.81 -3.95 -12.15
C SER A 25 -0.48 -3.84 -11.34
N GLY A 26 -1.42 -2.98 -11.76
CA GLY A 26 -2.75 -2.83 -11.15
C GLY A 26 -3.53 -4.15 -11.13
N ILE A 27 -3.60 -4.84 -12.27
CA ILE A 27 -4.27 -6.15 -12.40
C ILE A 27 -3.56 -7.20 -11.55
N ALA A 28 -2.22 -7.25 -11.56
CA ALA A 28 -1.48 -8.21 -10.74
C ALA A 28 -1.77 -8.03 -9.23
N MET A 29 -1.83 -6.79 -8.76
CA MET A 29 -2.21 -6.46 -7.38
C MET A 29 -3.67 -6.82 -7.08
N ALA A 30 -4.59 -6.50 -8.00
CA ALA A 30 -6.01 -6.83 -7.86
C ALA A 30 -6.24 -8.35 -7.80
N VAL A 31 -5.59 -9.12 -8.67
CA VAL A 31 -5.68 -10.59 -8.68
C VAL A 31 -5.06 -11.17 -7.41
N GLY A 32 -3.90 -10.68 -6.96
CA GLY A 32 -3.30 -11.15 -5.71
C GLY A 32 -4.21 -10.92 -4.50
N GLY A 33 -4.78 -9.71 -4.37
CA GLY A 33 -5.76 -9.41 -3.33
C GLY A 33 -7.03 -10.26 -3.44
N GLY A 34 -7.53 -10.42 -4.67
CA GLY A 34 -8.67 -11.26 -5.02
C GLY A 34 -8.47 -12.73 -4.64
N VAL A 35 -7.29 -13.29 -4.88
CA VAL A 35 -6.94 -14.68 -4.51
C VAL A 35 -7.01 -14.87 -3.00
N ILE A 36 -6.46 -13.94 -2.22
CA ILE A 36 -6.51 -14.03 -0.74
C ILE A 36 -7.96 -13.97 -0.26
N MET A 37 -8.78 -13.06 -0.80
CA MET A 37 -10.19 -12.96 -0.45
C MET A 37 -10.99 -14.19 -0.87
N ALA A 38 -10.71 -14.74 -2.06
CA ALA A 38 -11.35 -15.95 -2.56
C ALA A 38 -11.00 -17.17 -1.69
N LEU A 39 -9.74 -17.30 -1.25
CA LEU A 39 -9.31 -18.34 -0.31
C LEU A 39 -10.02 -18.20 1.04
N SER A 40 -10.08 -16.99 1.61
CA SER A 40 -10.84 -16.73 2.85
C SER A 40 -12.33 -17.07 2.68
N ALA A 41 -12.96 -16.65 1.58
CA ALA A 41 -14.35 -16.95 1.29
C ALA A 41 -14.60 -18.46 1.11
N ALA A 42 -13.72 -19.17 0.41
CA ALA A 42 -13.80 -20.62 0.20
C ALA A 42 -13.69 -21.38 1.53
N VAL A 43 -12.77 -20.96 2.41
CA VAL A 43 -12.62 -21.50 3.76
C VAL A 43 -13.88 -21.24 4.61
N ARG A 44 -14.46 -20.04 4.53
CA ARG A 44 -15.71 -19.70 5.24
C ARG A 44 -16.91 -20.51 4.74
N ARG A 45 -16.98 -20.79 3.44
CA ARG A 45 -18.03 -21.61 2.82
C ARG A 45 -17.91 -23.11 3.14
N ARG A 46 -16.84 -23.56 3.80
CA ARG A 46 -16.61 -24.96 4.23
C ARG A 46 -16.73 -26.00 3.11
N GLY A 47 -16.44 -25.62 1.87
CA GLY A 47 -16.35 -26.55 0.74
C GLY A 47 -15.15 -27.49 0.88
N TRP A 48 -15.24 -28.69 0.32
CA TRP A 48 -14.08 -29.57 0.17
C TRP A 48 -13.13 -28.98 -0.89
N PRO A 49 -11.79 -28.97 -0.73
CA PRO A 49 -10.97 -29.49 0.39
C PRO A 49 -10.71 -28.47 1.53
N PHE A 50 -11.21 -27.25 1.41
CA PHE A 50 -10.97 -26.15 2.37
C PHE A 50 -11.53 -26.40 3.78
N ARG A 51 -12.53 -27.29 3.89
CA ARG A 51 -13.10 -27.73 5.18
C ARG A 51 -12.10 -28.53 6.03
N VAL A 52 -11.22 -29.30 5.40
CA VAL A 52 -10.34 -30.25 6.11
C VAL A 52 -9.15 -29.52 6.71
N TRP A 53 -8.56 -28.58 5.95
CA TRP A 53 -7.35 -27.87 6.36
C TRP A 53 -7.47 -26.35 6.22
N PRO A 54 -8.45 -25.70 6.88
CA PRO A 54 -8.77 -24.29 6.65
C PRO A 54 -7.60 -23.34 6.94
N ALA A 55 -6.82 -23.62 8.00
CA ALA A 55 -5.65 -22.83 8.37
C ALA A 55 -4.51 -22.91 7.33
N LEU A 56 -4.28 -24.09 6.73
CA LEU A 56 -3.25 -24.26 5.70
C LEU A 56 -3.59 -23.46 4.44
N TYR A 57 -4.86 -23.45 4.02
CA TYR A 57 -5.28 -22.70 2.84
C TYR A 57 -5.38 -21.19 3.07
N ALA A 58 -5.91 -20.76 4.22
CA ALA A 58 -6.07 -19.33 4.51
C ALA A 58 -4.76 -18.63 4.90
N CYS A 59 -3.85 -19.35 5.59
CA CYS A 59 -2.60 -18.79 6.07
C CYS A 59 -1.42 -19.24 5.20
N LEU A 60 -1.06 -20.52 5.23
CA LEU A 60 0.20 -21.00 4.66
C LEU A 60 0.25 -20.87 3.12
N ALA A 61 -0.84 -21.25 2.44
CA ALA A 61 -0.94 -21.17 0.98
C ALA A 61 -1.00 -19.72 0.46
N ALA A 62 -1.41 -18.77 1.30
CA ALA A 62 -1.48 -17.35 0.95
C ALA A 62 -0.14 -16.62 1.12
N ILE A 63 0.83 -17.17 1.86
CA ILE A 63 2.13 -16.53 2.12
C ILE A 63 2.85 -16.08 0.83
N PRO A 64 2.99 -16.92 -0.22
CA PRO A 64 3.67 -16.48 -1.44
C PRO A 64 2.97 -15.30 -2.13
N VAL A 65 1.63 -15.29 -2.09
CA VAL A 65 0.81 -14.20 -2.65
C VAL A 65 1.00 -12.93 -1.83
N VAL A 66 1.02 -13.04 -0.50
CA VAL A 66 1.29 -11.91 0.41
C VAL A 66 2.66 -11.30 0.14
N VAL A 67 3.71 -12.11 0.02
CA VAL A 67 5.06 -11.62 -0.28
C VAL A 67 5.08 -10.90 -1.63
N ALA A 68 4.48 -11.49 -2.66
CA ALA A 68 4.39 -10.86 -3.97
C ALA A 68 3.62 -9.53 -3.93
N LEU A 69 2.50 -9.46 -3.20
CA LEU A 69 1.72 -8.22 -3.04
C LEU A 69 2.49 -7.13 -2.32
N VAL A 70 3.22 -7.46 -1.26
CA VAL A 70 4.06 -6.49 -0.53
C VAL A 70 5.15 -5.93 -1.44
N VAL A 71 5.83 -6.80 -2.20
CA VAL A 71 6.86 -6.38 -3.16
C VAL A 71 6.24 -5.49 -4.25
N LEU A 72 5.09 -5.89 -4.80
CA LEU A 72 4.38 -5.09 -5.80
C LEU A 72 4.01 -3.72 -5.23
N LEU A 73 3.36 -3.64 -4.08
CA LEU A 73 2.98 -2.37 -3.43
C LEU A 73 4.19 -1.44 -3.20
N VAL A 74 5.36 -1.98 -2.91
CA VAL A 74 6.58 -1.16 -2.75
C VAL A 74 7.09 -0.68 -4.11
N VAL A 75 7.30 -1.59 -5.05
CA VAL A 75 7.95 -1.32 -6.33
C VAL A 75 7.06 -0.49 -7.26
N THR A 76 5.77 -0.80 -7.33
CA THR A 76 4.85 -0.16 -8.27
C THR A 76 4.49 1.25 -7.85
N ASN A 77 4.71 1.62 -6.59
CA ASN A 77 4.51 2.99 -6.14
C ASN A 77 5.53 3.99 -6.71
N LEU A 78 6.66 3.49 -7.25
CA LEU A 78 7.65 4.29 -7.97
C LEU A 78 7.24 4.56 -9.42
N GLN A 79 6.17 3.93 -9.91
CA GLN A 79 5.65 4.14 -11.25
C GLN A 79 4.75 5.37 -11.29
N ASP A 80 4.80 6.09 -12.42
CA ASP A 80 4.07 7.33 -12.70
C ASP A 80 2.55 7.09 -12.72
N GLY A 81 2.13 5.84 -12.95
CA GLY A 81 0.74 5.46 -13.11
C GLY A 81 0.11 5.97 -14.41
N VAL A 82 0.81 6.71 -15.26
CA VAL A 82 0.23 7.21 -16.51
C VAL A 82 -0.04 6.05 -17.46
N VAL A 83 -1.29 5.97 -17.94
CA VAL A 83 -1.72 5.00 -18.95
C VAL A 83 -1.96 5.75 -20.25
N TYR A 84 -1.40 5.23 -21.35
CA TYR A 84 -1.58 5.79 -22.68
C TYR A 84 -3.07 5.78 -23.11
N GLN A 85 -3.58 6.91 -23.59
CA GLN A 85 -4.97 7.17 -24.05
C GLN A 85 -6.11 7.14 -23.01
N GLN A 86 -5.81 7.07 -21.71
CA GLN A 86 -6.85 7.16 -20.69
C GLN A 86 -6.91 8.58 -20.12
N THR A 87 -8.11 9.13 -19.93
CA THR A 87 -8.30 10.39 -19.19
C THR A 87 -7.74 10.20 -17.80
N TRP A 88 -6.60 10.82 -17.53
CA TRP A 88 -5.84 10.55 -16.33
C TRP A 88 -6.49 11.26 -15.14
N LEU A 89 -7.06 10.47 -14.22
CA LEU A 89 -7.56 10.92 -12.94
C LEU A 89 -6.57 10.45 -11.86
N PRO A 90 -5.92 11.37 -11.14
CA PRO A 90 -4.81 11.01 -10.25
C PRO A 90 -5.13 10.00 -9.16
N LEU A 91 -6.39 9.99 -8.71
CA LEU A 91 -6.88 9.13 -7.63
C LEU A 91 -7.65 7.91 -8.15
N VAL A 92 -8.00 7.88 -9.43
CA VAL A 92 -8.76 6.79 -10.07
C VAL A 92 -7.92 6.24 -11.22
N ASN A 93 -6.92 5.48 -10.82
CA ASN A 93 -5.94 4.87 -11.70
C ASN A 93 -5.96 3.36 -11.49
N PRO A 94 -5.79 2.54 -12.54
CA PRO A 94 -5.61 1.08 -12.40
C PRO A 94 -4.64 0.66 -11.30
N LEU A 95 -3.57 1.46 -11.10
CA LEU A 95 -2.59 1.26 -10.04
C LEU A 95 -3.21 1.40 -8.63
N GLU A 96 -4.02 2.44 -8.43
CA GLU A 96 -4.71 2.74 -7.17
C GLU A 96 -5.80 1.72 -6.84
N GLU A 97 -6.58 1.34 -7.85
CA GLU A 97 -7.59 0.30 -7.71
C GLU A 97 -6.95 -1.03 -7.34
N GLY A 98 -5.88 -1.42 -8.05
CA GLY A 98 -5.11 -2.62 -7.76
C GLY A 98 -4.54 -2.62 -6.34
N ALA A 99 -3.97 -1.50 -5.91
CA ALA A 99 -3.41 -1.38 -4.56
C ALA A 99 -4.48 -1.39 -3.46
N ALA A 100 -5.65 -0.80 -3.70
CA ALA A 100 -6.77 -0.91 -2.77
C ALA A 100 -7.16 -2.40 -2.57
N PHE A 101 -7.26 -3.16 -3.65
CA PHE A 101 -7.50 -4.61 -3.58
C PHE A 101 -6.37 -5.37 -2.88
N ALA A 102 -5.11 -5.02 -3.13
CA ALA A 102 -3.96 -5.64 -2.47
C ALA A 102 -3.96 -5.37 -0.96
N LEU A 103 -4.14 -4.11 -0.54
CA LEU A 103 -4.21 -3.73 0.88
C LEU A 103 -5.39 -4.40 1.58
N LEU A 104 -6.56 -4.45 0.95
CA LEU A 104 -7.72 -5.18 1.47
C LEU A 104 -7.42 -6.68 1.61
N GLY A 105 -6.77 -7.28 0.62
CA GLY A 105 -6.32 -8.68 0.67
C GLY A 105 -5.38 -8.92 1.86
N LEU A 106 -4.40 -8.05 2.07
CA LEU A 106 -3.48 -8.14 3.20
C LEU A 106 -4.17 -7.97 4.57
N VAL A 107 -5.18 -7.09 4.66
CA VAL A 107 -6.01 -6.97 5.87
C VAL A 107 -6.83 -8.24 6.12
N VAL A 108 -7.39 -8.84 5.07
CA VAL A 108 -8.10 -10.12 5.20
C VAL A 108 -7.14 -11.22 5.67
N PHE A 109 -5.95 -11.29 5.09
CA PHE A 109 -4.91 -12.23 5.51
C PHE A 109 -4.54 -12.05 6.99
N TYR A 110 -4.28 -10.81 7.42
CA TYR A 110 -4.02 -10.47 8.82
C TYR A 110 -5.12 -11.01 9.75
N ARG A 111 -6.39 -10.85 9.36
CA ARG A 111 -7.53 -11.33 10.17
C ARG A 111 -7.65 -12.85 10.21
N GLU A 112 -7.30 -13.56 9.13
CA GLU A 112 -7.29 -15.02 9.12
C GLU A 112 -6.14 -15.58 9.97
N VAL A 113 -4.95 -14.98 9.92
CA VAL A 113 -3.82 -15.38 10.77
C VAL A 113 -4.15 -15.18 12.24
N ASP A 114 -4.75 -14.03 12.60
CA ASP A 114 -5.18 -13.77 13.98
C ASP A 114 -6.25 -14.77 14.46
N ARG A 115 -7.12 -15.22 13.55
CA ARG A 115 -8.19 -16.19 13.84
C ARG A 115 -7.65 -17.60 14.06
N TYR A 116 -6.72 -18.06 13.23
CA TYR A 116 -6.25 -19.45 13.26
C TYR A 116 -5.00 -19.67 14.11
N TYR A 117 -4.16 -18.64 14.29
CA TYR A 117 -2.90 -18.72 15.04
C TYR A 117 -2.76 -17.59 16.09
N PRO A 118 -3.74 -17.37 16.99
CA PRO A 118 -3.74 -16.24 17.91
C PRO A 118 -2.53 -16.22 18.85
N ALA A 119 -2.06 -17.38 19.32
CA ALA A 119 -0.94 -17.46 20.28
C ALA A 119 0.42 -17.08 19.66
N SER A 120 0.71 -17.57 18.45
CA SER A 120 1.92 -17.21 17.71
C SER A 120 1.86 -15.76 17.22
N PHE A 121 0.68 -15.30 16.83
CA PHE A 121 0.48 -13.95 16.32
C PHE A 121 0.52 -12.89 17.43
N ALA A 122 0.04 -13.22 18.64
CA ALA A 122 0.12 -12.35 19.80
C ALA A 122 1.56 -11.97 20.16
N GLN A 123 2.53 -12.88 20.02
CA GLN A 123 3.96 -12.58 20.23
C GLN A 123 4.52 -11.59 19.22
N SER A 124 3.94 -11.54 18.02
CA SER A 124 4.37 -10.63 16.95
C SER A 124 3.66 -9.27 17.00
N ARG A 125 2.62 -9.10 17.83
CA ARG A 125 1.94 -7.81 17.97
C ARG A 125 2.91 -6.78 18.58
N PRO A 126 2.98 -5.54 18.05
CA PRO A 126 2.07 -4.94 17.06
C PRO A 126 2.58 -4.96 15.60
N TRP A 127 3.71 -5.63 15.32
CA TRP A 127 4.46 -5.46 14.06
C TRP A 127 3.66 -5.67 12.77
N PRO A 128 2.79 -6.69 12.62
CA PRO A 128 2.03 -6.87 11.39
C PRO A 128 1.06 -5.71 11.10
N ALA A 129 0.46 -5.13 12.15
CA ALA A 129 -0.40 -3.95 12.01
C ALA A 129 0.43 -2.71 11.64
N VAL A 130 1.61 -2.55 12.23
CA VAL A 130 2.55 -1.47 11.89
C VAL A 130 2.98 -1.58 10.42
N VAL A 131 3.30 -2.77 9.93
CA VAL A 131 3.68 -3.00 8.53
C VAL A 131 2.53 -2.63 7.58
N LEU A 132 1.29 -3.04 7.89
CA LEU A 132 0.12 -2.64 7.08
C LEU A 132 -0.10 -1.13 7.07
N MET A 133 0.05 -0.48 8.22
CA MET A 133 -0.03 0.98 8.32
C MET A 133 1.09 1.66 7.53
N ALA A 134 2.32 1.15 7.60
CA ALA A 134 3.46 1.67 6.87
C ALA A 134 3.28 1.51 5.34
N LEU A 135 2.77 0.37 4.89
CA LEU A 135 2.44 0.15 3.46
C LEU A 135 1.32 1.07 2.99
N GLY A 136 0.25 1.23 3.77
CA GLY A 136 -0.82 2.17 3.46
C GLY A 136 -0.33 3.61 3.41
N PHE A 137 0.52 4.02 4.35
CA PHE A 137 1.12 5.35 4.37
C PHE A 137 2.06 5.56 3.17
N TRP A 138 2.93 4.59 2.88
CA TRP A 138 3.80 4.59 1.69
C TRP A 138 2.98 4.81 0.41
N TRP A 139 1.93 4.01 0.23
CA TRP A 139 1.08 4.09 -0.94
C TRP A 139 0.36 5.45 -1.05
N LEU A 140 -0.20 5.94 0.07
CA LEU A 140 -0.88 7.23 0.11
C LEU A 140 0.04 8.40 -0.26
N ASN A 141 1.31 8.36 0.15
CA ASN A 141 2.29 9.37 -0.24
C ASN A 141 2.58 9.32 -1.74
N GLY A 142 2.70 8.12 -2.34
CA GLY A 142 2.90 8.01 -3.78
C GLY A 142 1.67 8.43 -4.59
N ALA A 143 0.46 8.13 -4.10
CA ALA A 143 -0.79 8.61 -4.69
C ALA A 143 -0.90 10.14 -4.65
N LEU A 144 -0.54 10.75 -3.52
CA LEU A 144 -0.46 12.20 -3.38
C LEU A 144 0.61 12.79 -4.32
N LEU A 145 1.78 12.16 -4.43
CA LEU A 145 2.84 12.59 -5.34
C LEU A 145 2.35 12.60 -6.80
N ARG A 146 1.66 11.53 -7.24
CA ARG A 146 1.06 11.45 -8.57
C ARG A 146 0.03 12.56 -8.79
N ALA A 147 -0.87 12.77 -7.82
CA ALA A 147 -1.83 13.86 -7.87
C ALA A 147 -1.19 15.23 -8.05
N LEU A 148 -0.12 15.50 -7.31
CA LEU A 148 0.58 16.78 -7.37
C LEU A 148 1.43 16.93 -8.63
N ALA A 149 2.06 15.85 -9.10
CA ALA A 149 2.85 15.86 -10.33
C ALA A 149 1.97 16.21 -11.53
N TRP A 150 0.76 15.63 -11.61
CA TRP A 150 -0.18 15.99 -12.67
C TRP A 150 -0.77 17.38 -12.51
N TYR A 151 -1.18 17.77 -11.29
CA TYR A 151 -1.74 19.09 -11.05
C TYR A 151 -0.73 20.22 -11.32
N GLY A 152 0.54 20.01 -10.97
CA GLY A 152 1.63 20.95 -11.21
C GLY A 152 2.32 20.78 -12.56
N GLU A 153 1.82 19.91 -13.44
CA GLU A 153 2.43 19.54 -14.73
C GLU A 153 3.94 19.22 -14.62
N VAL A 154 4.34 18.63 -13.49
CA VAL A 154 5.73 18.29 -13.18
C VAL A 154 6.07 16.97 -13.85
N ALA A 155 7.13 16.94 -14.66
CA ALA A 155 7.63 15.72 -15.24
C ALA A 155 7.99 14.70 -14.15
N TRP A 156 7.61 13.43 -14.36
CA TRP A 156 7.90 12.35 -13.42
C TRP A 156 9.37 11.92 -13.53
N ASN A 157 10.24 12.77 -12.97
CA ASN A 157 11.65 12.48 -12.79
C ASN A 157 12.06 12.90 -11.39
N TRP A 158 13.04 12.21 -10.82
CA TRP A 158 13.43 12.41 -9.42
C TRP A 158 13.81 13.87 -9.13
N GLU A 159 14.53 14.50 -10.05
CA GLU A 159 15.03 15.87 -9.90
C GLU A 159 13.90 16.91 -9.87
N SER A 160 12.95 16.82 -10.79
CA SER A 160 11.81 17.73 -10.92
C SER A 160 10.83 17.57 -9.77
N LEU A 161 10.58 16.31 -9.35
CA LEU A 161 9.73 16.02 -8.20
C LEU A 161 10.34 16.55 -6.89
N TRP A 162 11.66 16.42 -6.73
CA TRP A 162 12.36 16.87 -5.52
C TRP A 162 12.43 18.40 -5.41
N HIS A 163 12.71 19.11 -6.51
CA HIS A 163 12.84 20.56 -6.53
C HIS A 163 11.50 21.32 -6.59
N SER A 164 10.38 20.61 -6.79
CA SER A 164 9.06 21.24 -6.86
C SER A 164 8.61 21.78 -5.50
N ARG A 165 8.53 23.10 -5.39
CA ARG A 165 8.04 23.80 -4.19
C ARG A 165 6.59 23.42 -3.86
N LEU A 166 5.76 23.17 -4.88
CA LEU A 166 4.38 22.71 -4.71
C LEU A 166 4.36 21.35 -4.00
N ILE A 167 5.15 20.38 -4.48
CA ILE A 167 5.23 19.05 -3.87
C ILE A 167 5.74 19.15 -2.44
N GLN A 168 6.85 19.87 -2.20
CA GLN A 168 7.43 19.97 -0.87
C GLN A 168 6.47 20.60 0.16
N THR A 169 5.82 21.71 -0.21
CA THR A 169 4.88 22.40 0.70
C THR A 169 3.62 21.57 0.97
N THR A 170 3.04 20.93 -0.05
CA THR A 170 1.87 20.05 0.16
C THR A 170 2.23 18.84 1.02
N PHE A 171 3.37 18.19 0.80
CA PHE A 171 3.81 17.08 1.65
C PHE A 171 4.02 17.51 3.11
N ALA A 172 4.59 18.69 3.34
CA ALA A 172 4.75 19.23 4.68
C ALA A 172 3.39 19.47 5.36
N LEU A 173 2.46 20.13 4.67
CA LEU A 173 1.09 20.36 5.17
C LEU A 173 0.37 19.04 5.46
N PHE A 174 0.49 18.07 4.55
CA PHE A 174 -0.11 16.76 4.69
C PHE A 174 0.44 16.01 5.91
N TRP A 175 1.76 15.97 6.11
CA TRP A 175 2.35 15.32 7.28
C TRP A 175 2.04 16.05 8.60
N MET A 176 2.01 17.38 8.59
CA MET A 176 1.56 18.16 9.76
C MET A 176 0.10 17.85 10.11
N LEU A 177 -0.79 17.76 9.13
CA LEU A 177 -2.19 17.38 9.34
C LEU A 177 -2.31 15.95 9.88
N CYS A 178 -1.58 14.99 9.30
CA CYS A 178 -1.56 13.62 9.80
C CYS A 178 -1.09 13.56 11.26
N ALA A 179 -0.01 14.27 11.59
CA ALA A 179 0.50 14.33 12.95
C ALA A 179 -0.51 14.94 13.92
N LEU A 180 -1.17 16.04 13.53
CA LEU A 180 -2.22 16.66 14.32
C LEU A 180 -3.40 15.70 14.58
N VAL A 181 -3.86 14.98 13.56
CA VAL A 181 -4.94 13.97 13.70
C VAL A 181 -4.52 12.85 14.65
N VAL A 182 -3.27 12.37 14.55
CA VAL A 182 -2.73 11.34 15.45
C VAL A 182 -2.69 11.86 16.89
N MET A 183 -2.22 13.09 17.12
CA MET A 183 -2.17 13.69 18.45
C MET A 183 -3.56 13.90 19.04
N ILE A 184 -4.53 14.42 18.27
CA ILE A 184 -5.92 14.59 18.73
C ILE A 184 -6.51 13.23 19.13
N ARG A 185 -6.31 12.20 18.31
CA ARG A 185 -6.77 10.84 18.66
C ARG A 185 -6.08 10.31 19.90
N ALA A 186 -4.77 10.49 20.03
CA ALA A 186 -4.01 10.04 21.19
C ALA A 186 -4.48 10.70 22.49
N THR A 187 -4.78 12.00 22.46
CA THR A 187 -5.32 12.75 23.60
C THR A 187 -6.73 12.29 23.96
N ARG A 188 -7.58 11.99 22.97
CA ARG A 188 -8.94 11.47 23.20
C ARG A 188 -8.98 10.02 23.71
N HIS A 189 -7.99 9.20 23.35
CA HIS A 189 -7.88 7.80 23.76
C HIS A 189 -6.93 7.57 24.95
N ALA A 190 -6.39 8.63 25.56
CA ALA A 190 -5.42 8.58 26.67
C ALA A 190 -4.24 7.60 26.43
N SER A 191 -3.83 7.43 25.17
CA SER A 191 -2.82 6.43 24.77
C SER A 191 -1.45 7.07 24.55
N ARG A 192 -0.52 6.84 25.48
CA ARG A 192 0.87 7.33 25.41
C ARG A 192 1.62 6.86 24.16
N GLN A 193 1.36 5.64 23.68
CA GLN A 193 2.05 5.08 22.51
C GLN A 193 1.65 5.80 21.21
N GLN A 194 0.37 6.13 21.04
CA GLN A 194 -0.11 6.88 19.87
C GLN A 194 0.40 8.33 19.89
N TRP A 195 0.54 8.93 21.08
CA TRP A 195 1.08 10.27 21.25
C TRP A 195 2.57 10.34 20.87
N LEU A 196 3.38 9.36 21.31
CA LEU A 196 4.79 9.25 20.92
C LEU A 196 4.97 9.03 19.41
N GLY A 197 4.10 8.24 18.77
CA GLY A 197 4.11 8.06 17.32
C GLY A 197 3.81 9.37 16.56
N GLY A 198 2.84 10.15 17.04
CA GLY A 198 2.55 11.49 16.49
C GLY A 198 3.70 12.48 16.68
N ALA A 199 4.34 12.48 17.85
CA ALA A 199 5.50 13.31 18.15
C ALA A 199 6.74 12.95 17.32
N ALA A 200 6.99 11.65 17.10
CA ALA A 200 8.06 11.19 16.21
C ALA A 200 7.82 11.61 14.75
N LEU A 201 6.57 11.51 14.28
CA LEU A 201 6.16 12.03 12.97
C LEU A 201 6.43 13.53 12.86
N LEU A 202 6.04 14.34 13.85
CA LEU A 202 6.36 15.77 13.90
C LEU A 202 7.87 16.04 13.87
N GLY A 203 8.66 15.26 14.62
CA GLY A 203 10.12 15.37 14.61
C GLY A 203 10.72 15.14 13.23
N VAL A 204 10.23 14.13 12.51
CA VAL A 204 10.64 13.86 11.12
C VAL A 204 10.20 14.97 10.18
N VAL A 205 8.98 15.51 10.32
CA VAL A 205 8.52 16.66 9.52
C VAL A 205 9.39 17.89 9.78
N MET A 206 9.66 18.21 11.05
CA MET A 206 10.49 19.35 11.43
C MET A 206 11.92 19.19 10.91
N LEU A 207 12.51 18.00 11.01
CA LEU A 207 13.83 17.72 10.42
C LEU A 207 13.80 17.88 8.90
N LYS A 208 12.76 17.38 8.22
CA LYS A 208 12.61 17.55 6.76
C LYS A 208 12.53 19.04 6.40
N LEU A 209 11.71 19.81 7.11
CA LEU A 209 11.55 21.25 6.87
C LEU A 209 12.85 22.00 7.16
N MET A 210 13.56 21.69 8.24
CA MET A 210 14.85 22.31 8.55
C MET A 210 15.93 21.99 7.52
N LEU A 211 15.97 20.78 6.97
CA LEU A 211 16.91 20.41 5.91
C LEU A 211 16.57 21.10 4.58
N VAL A 212 15.29 21.27 4.26
CA VAL A 212 14.83 21.99 3.07
C VAL A 212 15.09 23.49 3.20
N ASP A 213 14.79 24.08 4.35
CA ASP A 213 15.04 25.50 4.63
C ASP A 213 16.53 25.82 4.76
N SER A 214 17.37 24.88 5.24
CA SER A 214 18.83 25.07 5.31
C SER A 214 19.54 24.90 3.97
N ALA A 215 18.92 24.24 2.98
CA ALA A 215 19.48 24.07 1.63
C ALA A 215 19.06 25.20 0.65
N GLY A 216 18.16 26.09 1.07
CA GLY A 216 17.69 27.23 0.28
C GLY A 216 18.11 28.60 0.82
N GLY A 217 19.03 28.63 1.81
CA GLY A 217 19.60 29.85 2.39
C GLY A 217 20.96 30.21 1.80
#